data_AF-A0A5D0N7A8-F1
#
_entry.id   AF-A0A5D0N7A8-F1
#
_cell.length_a   1.000
_cell.length_b   1.000
_cell.length_c   1.000
_cell.angle_alpha   90.00
_cell.angle_beta   90.00
_cell.angle_gamma   90.00
#
_symmetry.space_group_name_H-M   'P 1'
#
loop_
_entity.id
_entity.type
_entity.pdbx_description
1 polymer ?
#
loop_
_entity_poly.entity_id
_entity_poly.type
_entity_poly.pdbx_seq_one_letter_code
_entity_poly.pdbx_strand_id
1 'polypeptide(L)'
;MEDLLRFLHARYEADNHAYAEVAHRFGGEALLDSHLPMLDLVDMLAREYEAMDPSDERFAGLGYAVRVLVQSYSEHPDYRHEWHL
;
A
#
# COMPACT_ATOMS: atom_id res chain seq x y z
N MET A 1 1.72 12.24 8.77
CA MET A 1 2.37 10.96 8.41
C MET A 1 1.49 9.80 8.81
N GLU A 2 1.03 9.78 10.06
CA GLU A 2 -0.04 8.89 10.52
C GLU A 2 -1.26 8.85 9.57
N ASP A 3 -1.72 10.01 9.08
CA ASP A 3 -2.81 10.06 8.09
C ASP A 3 -2.47 9.38 6.75
N LEU A 4 -1.21 9.47 6.32
CA LEU A 4 -0.74 8.86 5.08
C LEU A 4 -0.64 7.34 5.23
N LEU A 5 -0.18 6.85 6.38
CA LEU A 5 -0.12 5.42 6.68
C LEU A 5 -1.53 4.83 6.77
N ARG A 6 -2.43 5.50 7.47
CA ARG A 6 -3.84 5.09 7.54
C ARG A 6 -4.50 5.03 6.17
N PHE A 7 -4.23 6.01 5.29
CA PHE A 7 -4.70 5.96 3.91
C PHE A 7 -4.10 4.78 3.15
N LEU A 8 -2.79 4.55 3.28
CA LEU A 8 -2.11 3.45 2.60
C LEU A 8 -2.63 2.08 3.03
N HIS A 9 -2.80 1.86 4.34
CA HIS A 9 -3.38 0.64 4.92
C HIS A 9 -4.79 0.37 4.37
N ALA A 10 -5.65 1.39 4.33
CA ALA A 10 -7.01 1.23 3.81
C ALA A 10 -7.05 0.80 2.34
N ARG A 11 -6.11 1.29 1.51
CA ARG A 11 -6.02 0.91 0.09
C ARG A 11 -5.43 -0.48 -0.09
N TYR A 12 -4.37 -0.80 0.65
CA TYR A 12 -3.80 -2.14 0.69
C TYR A 12 -4.86 -3.19 1.08
N GLU A 13 -5.64 -2.93 2.13
CA GLU A 13 -6.71 -3.84 2.55
C GLU A 13 -7.81 -4.00 1.49
N ALA A 14 -8.19 -2.90 0.82
CA ALA A 14 -9.18 -2.94 -0.26
C ALA A 14 -8.68 -3.76 -1.47
N ASP A 15 -7.43 -3.54 -1.88
CA ASP A 15 -6.80 -4.29 -2.97
C ASP A 15 -6.67 -5.77 -2.62
N ASN A 16 -6.31 -6.09 -1.37
CA ASN A 16 -6.27 -7.46 -0.86
C ASN A 16 -7.65 -8.13 -0.85
N HIS A 17 -8.70 -7.40 -0.49
CA HIS A 17 -10.06 -7.95 -0.49
C HIS A 17 -10.54 -8.24 -1.91
N ALA A 18 -10.28 -7.32 -2.85
CA ALA A 18 -10.53 -7.55 -4.27
C ALA A 18 -9.74 -8.76 -4.79
N TYR A 19 -8.47 -8.90 -4.38
CA TYR A 19 -7.67 -10.08 -4.71
C TYR A 19 -8.32 -11.37 -4.18
N ALA A 20 -8.75 -11.40 -2.91
CA ALA A 20 -9.38 -12.58 -2.32
C ALA A 20 -10.65 -13.01 -3.07
N GLU A 21 -11.46 -12.04 -3.52
CA GLU A 21 -12.65 -12.32 -4.34
C GLU A 21 -12.27 -12.93 -5.70
N VAL A 22 -11.27 -12.35 -6.38
CA VAL A 22 -10.85 -12.81 -7.71
C VAL A 22 -10.15 -14.17 -7.61
N ALA A 23 -9.28 -14.39 -6.62
CA ALA A 23 -8.64 -15.68 -6.37
C ALA A 23 -9.66 -16.77 -6.04
N HIS A 24 -10.70 -16.45 -5.27
CA HIS A 24 -11.81 -17.36 -4.99
C HIS A 24 -12.57 -17.75 -6.27
N ARG A 25 -12.75 -16.80 -7.20
CA ARG A 25 -13.55 -16.99 -8.42
C ARG A 25 -12.79 -17.64 -9.57
N PHE A 26 -11.49 -17.34 -9.72
CA PHE A 26 -10.69 -17.73 -10.89
C PHE A 26 -9.52 -18.68 -10.55
N GLY A 27 -9.31 -19.00 -9.27
CA GLY A 27 -8.21 -19.83 -8.79
C GLY A 27 -6.95 -19.02 -8.51
N GLY A 28 -6.32 -19.26 -7.36
CA GLY A 28 -5.17 -18.48 -6.87
C GLY A 28 -3.98 -18.43 -7.84
N GLU A 29 -3.82 -19.43 -8.71
CA GLU A 29 -2.76 -19.46 -9.73
C GLU A 29 -3.02 -18.55 -10.95
N ALA A 30 -4.26 -18.13 -11.19
CA ALA A 30 -4.65 -17.38 -12.38
C ALA A 30 -4.24 -15.88 -12.35
N LEU A 31 -3.82 -15.36 -11.20
CA LEU A 31 -3.41 -13.95 -11.02
C LEU A 31 -1.95 -13.77 -10.59
N LEU A 32 -1.17 -14.84 -10.52
CA LEU A 32 0.06 -14.87 -9.72
C LEU A 32 1.24 -14.06 -10.24
N ASP A 33 1.23 -13.50 -11.44
CA ASP A 33 2.53 -13.15 -12.02
C ASP A 33 3.10 -11.77 -11.65
N SER A 34 2.42 -10.93 -10.85
CA SER A 34 3.04 -9.65 -10.42
C SER A 34 2.38 -8.87 -9.27
N HIS A 35 1.09 -9.04 -8.98
CA HIS A 35 0.38 -8.12 -8.09
C HIS A 35 0.53 -8.44 -6.59
N LEU A 36 0.58 -9.71 -6.21
CA LEU A 36 0.73 -10.12 -4.81
C LEU A 36 2.07 -9.67 -4.19
N PRO A 37 3.23 -9.86 -4.87
CA PRO A 37 4.50 -9.38 -4.34
C PRO A 37 4.54 -7.86 -4.14
N MET A 38 3.76 -7.10 -4.91
CA MET A 38 3.70 -5.64 -4.79
C MET A 38 2.87 -5.20 -3.59
N LEU A 39 1.74 -5.85 -3.31
CA LEU A 39 0.92 -5.54 -2.13
C LEU A 39 1.68 -5.87 -0.84
N ASP A 40 2.32 -7.04 -0.77
CA ASP A 40 3.14 -7.43 0.37
C ASP A 40 4.31 -6.45 0.61
N LEU A 41 4.89 -5.91 -0.46
CA LEU A 41 5.96 -4.90 -0.37
C LEU A 41 5.45 -3.56 0.17
N VAL A 42 4.22 -3.14 -0.19
CA VAL A 42 3.62 -1.91 0.35
C VAL A 42 3.36 -2.03 1.86
N ASP A 43 2.77 -3.14 2.31
CA ASP A 43 2.50 -3.41 3.73
C ASP A 43 3.80 -3.51 4.55
N MET A 44 4.80 -4.23 4.02
CA MET A 44 6.11 -4.32 4.65
C MET A 44 6.74 -2.94 4.87
N LEU A 45 6.78 -2.08 3.85
CA LEU A 45 7.37 -0.74 3.96
C LEU A 45 6.60 0.16 4.94
N ALA A 46 5.27 0.05 4.99
CA ALA A 46 4.45 0.80 5.94
C ALA A 46 4.75 0.38 7.40
N ARG A 47 4.80 -0.93 7.66
CA ARG A 47 5.12 -1.48 8.99
C ARG A 47 6.55 -1.16 9.44
N GLU A 48 7.50 -1.27 8.52
CA GLU A 48 8.89 -0.90 8.82
C GLU A 48 8.98 0.59 9.20
N TYR A 49 8.25 1.47 8.52
CA TYR A 49 8.25 2.90 8.86
C TYR A 49 7.64 3.17 10.23
N GLU A 50 6.53 2.51 10.57
CA GLU A 50 5.86 2.63 11.87
C GLU A 50 6.73 2.14 13.03
N ALA A 51 7.50 1.07 12.81
CA ALA A 51 8.34 0.46 13.84
C ALA A 51 9.74 1.08 13.95
N MET A 52 10.20 1.80 12.93
CA MET A 52 11.57 2.32 12.87
C MET A 52 11.77 3.53 13.78
N ASP A 53 12.86 3.51 14.53
CA ASP A 53 13.26 4.64 15.37
C ASP A 53 13.54 5.89 14.50
N PRO A 54 12.97 7.07 14.81
CA PRO A 54 13.18 8.27 14.03
C PRO A 54 14.64 8.75 13.93
N SER A 55 15.52 8.29 14.82
CA SER A 55 16.96 8.57 14.78
C SER A 55 17.75 7.63 13.85
N ASP A 56 17.13 6.56 13.34
CA ASP A 56 17.74 5.68 12.35
C ASP A 56 18.00 6.45 11.04
N GLU A 57 19.21 6.32 10.50
CA GLU A 57 19.63 7.03 9.28
C GLU A 57 18.75 6.72 8.06
N ARG A 58 18.06 5.58 8.07
CA ARG A 58 17.18 5.13 6.99
C ARG A 58 15.78 5.75 7.08
N PHE A 59 15.39 6.31 8.22
CA PHE A 59 14.03 6.79 8.49
C PHE A 59 13.54 7.82 7.46
N ALA A 60 14.41 8.75 7.07
CA ALA A 60 14.09 9.75 6.06
C ALA A 60 13.86 9.15 4.66
N GLY A 61 14.68 8.17 4.27
CA GLY A 61 14.55 7.48 3.00
C GLY A 61 13.28 6.62 2.94
N LEU A 62 13.00 5.87 4.01
CA LEU A 62 11.79 5.07 4.12
C LEU A 62 10.53 5.95 4.13
N GLY A 63 10.55 7.08 4.85
CA GLY A 63 9.47 8.05 4.84
C GLY A 63 9.23 8.69 3.45
N TYR A 64 10.27 8.85 2.64
CA TYR A 64 10.12 9.30 1.25
C TYR A 64 9.47 8.21 0.38
N ALA A 65 9.90 6.95 0.51
CA ALA A 65 9.31 5.83 -0.22
C ALA A 65 7.81 5.68 0.07
N VAL A 66 7.41 5.75 1.35
CA VAL A 66 5.98 5.71 1.76
C VAL A 66 5.18 6.84 1.11
N ARG A 67 5.72 8.07 1.04
CA ARG A 67 5.03 9.19 0.38
C ARG A 67 4.84 8.96 -1.12
N VAL A 68 5.83 8.41 -1.81
CA VAL A 68 5.73 8.08 -3.24
C VAL A 68 4.65 7.03 -3.48
N LEU A 69 4.57 6.00 -2.63
CA LEU A 69 3.51 4.99 -2.70
C LEU A 69 2.13 5.62 -2.51
N VAL A 70 1.94 6.44 -1.48
CA VAL A 70 0.67 7.14 -1.24
C VAL A 70 0.29 8.03 -2.42
N GLN A 71 1.25 8.75 -3.00
CA GLN A 71 1.00 9.57 -4.19
C GLN A 71 0.51 8.69 -5.36
N SER A 72 1.17 7.56 -5.62
CA SER A 72 0.77 6.64 -6.70
C SER A 72 -0.67 6.11 -6.52
N TYR A 73 -1.06 5.83 -5.28
CA TYR A 73 -2.44 5.45 -4.93
C TYR A 73 -3.42 6.62 -5.13
N SER A 74 -3.06 7.84 -4.72
CA SER A 74 -3.92 9.03 -4.87
C SER A 74 -4.13 9.45 -6.33
N GLU A 75 -3.19 9.13 -7.21
CA GLU A 75 -3.29 9.41 -8.63
C GLU A 75 -4.19 8.42 -9.37
N HIS A 76 -4.51 7.27 -8.75
CA HIS A 76 -5.43 6.28 -9.31
C HIS A 76 -6.83 6.88 -9.47
N PRO A 77 -7.46 6.78 -10.66
CA PRO A 77 -8.76 7.42 -10.95
C PRO A 77 -9.87 7.10 -9.94
N ASP A 78 -9.89 5.86 -9.46
CA ASP A 78 -10.90 5.37 -8.50
C ASP A 78 -10.69 5.92 -7.08
N TYR A 79 -9.47 6.34 -6.74
CA TYR A 79 -9.11 6.82 -5.39
C TYR A 79 -9.00 8.36 -5.32
N ARG A 80 -8.90 9.03 -6.47
CA ARG A 80 -8.80 10.49 -6.59
C ARG A 80 -10.04 11.23 -6.04
N HIS A 81 -11.22 10.61 -6.08
CA HIS A 81 -12.47 11.21 -5.60
C HIS A 81 -12.54 11.39 -4.07
N GLU A 82 -11.78 10.61 -3.30
CA GLU A 82 -11.82 10.68 -1.83
C GLU A 82 -10.89 11.76 -1.25
N TRP A 83 -10.03 12.38 -2.04
CA TRP A 83 -9.03 13.36 -1.58
C TRP A 83 -9.44 14.83 -1.78
N HIS A 84 -10.69 15.08 -2.21
CA HIS A 84 -11.25 16.43 -2.42
C HIS A 84 -12.14 16.95 -1.27
N LEU A 85 -12.00 16.41 -0.06
CA LEU A 85 -12.68 16.91 1.16
C LEU A 85 -11.71 17.64 2.09
#